data_AF-A0A2N8PXT2-F1
#
_entry.id   AF-A0A2N8PXT2-F1
#
_cell.length_a   1.000
_cell.length_b   1.000
_cell.length_c   1.000
_cell.angle_alpha   90.00
_cell.angle_beta   90.00
_cell.angle_gamma   90.00
#
_symmetry.space_group_name_H-M   'P 1'
#
loop_
_entity.id
_entity.type
_entity.pdbx_description
1 polymer ?
#
loop_
_entity_poly.entity_id
_entity_poly.type
_entity_poly.pdbx_seq_one_letter_code
_entity_poly.pdbx_strand_id
1 'polypeptide(L)'
;MKLIVFSAGGTLLDYLFGGSVPIIGIFLSMTGLDLLTGYGKALKSHTWASSINLYGLFTKFITFSTIICAAALDKIAPIVGITLPVNVALIWTVLLIIYEIGSILENAHDFGLKITWLQKWLQIFESKVDDYPDKDDQENNVQ
;
A
#
# COMPACT_ATOMS: atom_id res chain seq x y z
N MET A 1 -15.82 23.62 -3.33
CA MET A 1 -16.70 22.70 -2.58
C MET A 1 -15.81 21.95 -1.59
N LYS A 2 -15.79 22.37 -0.31
CA LYS A 2 -15.00 21.71 0.74
C LYS A 2 -15.78 20.48 1.21
N LEU A 3 -15.25 19.30 0.95
CA LEU A 3 -15.80 18.04 1.45
C LEU A 3 -15.59 18.02 2.97
N ILE A 4 -16.65 17.78 3.72
CA ILE A 4 -16.62 17.69 5.19
C ILE A 4 -15.95 16.37 5.53
N VAL A 5 -14.68 16.44 5.94
CA VAL A 5 -13.97 15.31 6.55
C VAL A 5 -14.37 15.24 8.02
N PHE A 6 -14.81 14.06 8.46
CA PHE A 6 -15.07 13.74 9.86
C PHE A 6 -13.94 14.27 10.75
N SER A 7 -14.26 15.19 11.65
CA SER A 7 -13.34 16.15 12.27
C SER A 7 -12.32 15.57 13.26
N ALA A 8 -12.34 14.27 13.55
CA ALA A 8 -11.33 13.59 14.36
C ALA A 8 -10.33 12.79 13.50
N GLY A 9 -10.84 12.14 12.45
CA GLY A 9 -10.00 11.40 11.49
C GLY A 9 -9.19 12.35 10.61
N GLY A 10 -9.81 13.44 10.13
CA GLY A 10 -9.12 14.43 9.30
C GLY A 10 -7.94 15.09 10.01
N THR A 11 -8.10 15.48 11.28
CA THR A 11 -7.03 16.06 12.10
C THR A 11 -5.90 15.08 12.39
N LEU A 12 -6.20 13.80 12.61
CA LEU A 12 -5.18 12.77 12.83
C LEU A 12 -4.40 12.51 11.53
N LEU A 13 -5.09 12.41 10.40
CA LEU A 13 -4.46 12.22 9.09
C LEU A 13 -3.62 13.43 8.70
N ASP A 14 -4.13 14.65 8.85
CA ASP A 14 -3.38 15.88 8.57
C ASP A 14 -2.12 15.98 9.45
N TYR A 15 -2.24 15.62 10.73
CA TYR A 15 -1.12 15.56 11.66
C TYR A 15 -0.08 14.50 11.29
N LEU A 16 -0.51 13.27 10.97
CA LEU A 16 0.39 12.17 10.64
C LEU A 16 1.10 12.38 9.31
N PHE A 17 0.42 12.98 8.33
CA PHE A 17 0.85 12.94 6.94
C PHE A 17 1.27 14.28 6.33
N GLY A 18 1.15 15.39 7.07
CA GLY A 18 1.94 16.61 6.83
C GLY A 18 1.94 17.18 5.40
N GLY A 19 0.88 16.96 4.62
CA GLY A 19 0.74 17.40 3.22
C GLY A 19 0.58 16.28 2.18
N SER A 20 0.81 15.01 2.52
CA SER A 20 0.60 13.85 1.63
C SER A 20 -0.82 13.27 1.67
N VAL A 21 -1.76 13.99 2.31
CA VAL A 21 -3.20 13.66 2.39
C VAL A 21 -3.83 13.28 1.04
N PRO A 22 -3.48 13.91 -0.10
CA PRO A 22 -4.01 13.50 -1.40
C PRO A 22 -3.60 12.06 -1.80
N ILE A 23 -2.37 11.64 -1.51
CA ILE A 23 -1.84 10.31 -1.85
C ILE A 23 -2.53 9.22 -1.03
N ILE A 24 -2.83 9.49 0.24
CA ILE A 24 -3.57 8.55 1.09
C ILE A 24 -5.00 8.38 0.61
N GLY A 25 -5.61 9.46 0.11
CA GLY A 25 -6.91 9.38 -0.56
C GLY A 25 -6.88 8.42 -1.75
N ILE A 26 -5.80 8.42 -2.54
CA ILE A 26 -5.60 7.48 -3.65
C ILE A 26 -5.46 6.05 -3.13
N PHE A 27 -4.61 5.82 -2.11
CA PHE A 27 -4.45 4.51 -1.48
C PHE A 27 -5.80 3.95 -0.99
N LEU A 28 -6.53 4.72 -0.18
CA LEU A 28 -7.83 4.30 0.35
C LEU A 28 -8.86 4.03 -0.77
N SER A 29 -8.81 4.79 -1.87
CA SER A 29 -9.66 4.56 -3.03
C SER A 29 -9.30 3.24 -3.72
N MET A 30 -8.01 2.93 -3.90
CA MET A 30 -7.57 1.65 -4.47
C MET A 30 -7.93 0.49 -3.56
N THR A 31 -7.68 0.58 -2.25
CA THR A 31 -8.08 -0.43 -1.27
C THR A 31 -9.60 -0.66 -1.28
N GLY A 32 -10.39 0.41 -1.40
CA GLY A 32 -11.84 0.33 -1.52
C GLY A 32 -12.29 -0.38 -2.80
N LEU A 33 -11.68 -0.04 -3.95
CA LEU A 33 -11.94 -0.73 -5.21
C LEU A 33 -11.53 -2.20 -5.15
N ASP A 34 -10.41 -2.52 -4.52
CA ASP A 34 -9.96 -3.90 -4.38
C ASP A 34 -10.88 -4.73 -3.49
N LEU A 35 -11.37 -4.16 -2.38
CA LEU A 35 -12.41 -4.81 -1.59
C LEU A 35 -13.64 -5.10 -2.45
N LEU A 36 -14.14 -4.13 -3.22
CA LEU A 36 -15.30 -4.31 -4.08
C LEU A 36 -15.08 -5.40 -5.14
N THR A 37 -13.92 -5.42 -5.80
CA THR A 37 -13.59 -6.46 -6.79
C THR A 37 -13.39 -7.83 -6.14
N GLY A 38 -12.76 -7.89 -4.97
CA GLY A 38 -12.60 -9.11 -4.17
C GLY A 38 -13.93 -9.72 -3.70
N TYR A 39 -14.85 -8.89 -3.20
CA TYR A 39 -16.22 -9.32 -2.87
C TYR A 39 -16.98 -9.80 -4.11
N GLY A 40 -16.82 -9.10 -5.22
CA GLY A 40 -17.39 -9.52 -6.50
C GLY A 40 -16.88 -10.91 -6.93
N LYS A 41 -15.57 -11.14 -6.81
CA LYS A 41 -14.95 -12.43 -7.13
C LYS A 41 -15.54 -13.54 -6.28
N ALA A 42 -15.63 -13.33 -4.96
CA ALA A 42 -16.22 -14.28 -4.03
C ALA A 42 -17.69 -14.61 -4.38
N LEU A 43 -18.47 -13.62 -4.85
CA LEU A 43 -19.86 -13.84 -5.30
C LEU A 43 -19.90 -14.75 -6.52
N LYS A 44 -19.06 -14.49 -7.52
CA LYS A 44 -18.97 -15.28 -8.75
C LYS A 44 -18.53 -16.72 -8.50
N SER A 45 -17.59 -16.94 -7.57
CA SER A 45 -17.06 -18.27 -7.26
C SER A 45 -17.90 -19.06 -6.26
N HIS A 46 -18.97 -18.49 -5.70
CA HIS A 46 -19.78 -19.08 -4.62
C HIS A 46 -18.96 -19.48 -3.37
N THR A 47 -17.80 -18.85 -3.15
CA THR A 47 -16.89 -19.14 -2.02
C THR A 47 -16.96 -18.08 -0.93
N TRP A 48 -18.16 -17.66 -0.55
CA TRP A 48 -18.36 -16.70 0.55
C TRP A 48 -18.06 -17.34 1.90
N ALA A 49 -16.78 -17.53 2.20
CA ALA A 49 -16.30 -17.88 3.52
C ALA A 49 -15.98 -16.59 4.29
N SER A 50 -16.75 -16.34 5.35
CA SER A 50 -16.58 -15.16 6.20
C SER A 50 -15.17 -15.02 6.76
N SER A 51 -14.50 -16.14 7.07
CA SER A 51 -13.12 -16.16 7.56
C SER A 51 -12.09 -15.71 6.51
N ILE A 52 -12.25 -16.13 5.25
CA ILE A 52 -11.35 -15.74 4.15
C ILE A 52 -11.48 -14.24 3.88
N ASN A 53 -12.72 -13.74 3.87
CA ASN A 53 -12.97 -12.32 3.67
C ASN A 53 -12.48 -11.45 4.84
N LEU A 54 -12.68 -11.90 6.09
CA LEU A 54 -12.16 -11.20 7.26
C LEU A 54 -10.63 -11.17 7.27
N TYR A 55 -9.98 -12.27 6.85
CA TYR A 55 -8.54 -12.31 6.70
C TYR A 55 -8.05 -11.30 5.65
N GLY A 56 -8.67 -11.24 4.47
CA GLY A 56 -8.33 -10.25 3.44
C GLY A 56 -8.52 -8.81 3.91
N LEU A 57 -9.61 -8.52 4.62
CA LEU A 57 -9.84 -7.21 5.23
C LEU A 57 -8.78 -6.88 6.30
N PHE A 58 -8.41 -7.85 7.13
CA PHE A 58 -7.39 -7.68 8.16
C PHE A 58 -6.00 -7.43 7.56
N THR A 59 -5.64 -8.13 6.49
CA THR A 59 -4.39 -7.88 5.75
C THR A 59 -4.34 -6.45 5.25
N LYS A 60 -5.43 -5.92 4.68
CA LYS A 60 -5.50 -4.51 4.24
C LYS A 60 -5.38 -3.53 5.40
N PHE A 61 -5.95 -3.86 6.55
CA PHE A 61 -5.78 -3.07 7.77
C PHE A 61 -4.32 -3.05 8.25
N ILE A 62 -3.62 -4.19 8.20
CA ILE A 62 -2.19 -4.27 8.49
C ILE A 62 -1.40 -3.41 7.49
N THR A 63 -1.67 -3.54 6.19
CA THR A 63 -1.04 -2.75 5.13
C THR A 63 -1.20 -1.25 5.40
N PHE A 64 -2.41 -0.78 5.72
CA PHE A 64 -2.64 0.60 6.12
C PHE A 64 -1.84 0.99 7.38
N SER A 65 -1.77 0.11 8.38
CA SER A 65 -1.00 0.36 9.60
C SER A 65 0.49 0.56 9.33
N THR A 66 1.06 -0.11 8.31
CA THR A 66 2.48 0.11 7.93
C THR A 66 2.73 1.53 7.39
N ILE A 67 1.73 2.18 6.76
CA ILE A 67 1.83 3.58 6.34
C ILE A 67 1.95 4.50 7.55
N ILE A 68 1.21 4.22 8.62
CA ILE A 68 1.32 4.95 9.90
C ILE A 68 2.71 4.76 10.50
N CYS A 69 3.26 3.55 10.46
CA CYS A 69 4.63 3.29 10.92
C CYS A 69 5.67 4.07 10.11
N ALA A 70 5.56 4.11 8.78
CA ALA A 70 6.44 4.90 7.91
C ALA A 70 6.35 6.40 8.23
N ALA A 71 5.14 6.92 8.48
CA ALA A 71 4.94 8.32 8.89
C ALA A 71 5.49 8.62 10.28
N ALA A 72 5.45 7.65 11.20
CA ALA A 72 6.10 7.78 12.50
C ALA A 72 7.63 7.84 12.35
N LEU A 73 8.22 7.03 11.47
CA LEU A 73 9.66 7.06 11.19
C LEU A 73 10.12 8.42 10.66
N ASP A 74 9.37 9.02 9.73
CA ASP A 74 9.66 10.36 9.21
C ASP A 74 9.73 11.43 10.31
N LYS A 75 8.95 11.27 11.39
CA LYS A 75 8.95 12.17 12.55
C LYS A 75 10.02 11.83 13.58
N ILE A 76 10.36 10.56 13.75
CA ILE A 76 11.33 10.09 14.74
C ILE A 76 12.76 10.33 14.24
N ALA A 77 13.04 10.14 12.95
CA ALA A 77 14.39 10.23 12.39
C ALA A 77 15.10 11.58 12.71
N PRO A 78 14.45 12.75 12.56
CA PRO A 78 15.08 14.03 12.93
C PRO A 78 15.38 14.15 14.43
N ILE A 79 14.56 13.53 15.30
CA ILE A 79 14.75 13.56 16.76
C ILE A 79 16.03 12.82 17.16
N VAL A 80 16.37 11.75 16.44
CA VAL A 80 17.58 10.96 16.67
C VAL A 80 18.79 11.45 15.86
N GLY A 81 18.70 12.62 15.22
CA GLY A 81 19.78 13.23 14.45
C GLY A 81 19.97 12.66 13.04
N ILE A 82 19.01 11.88 12.53
CA ILE A 82 19.02 11.32 11.18
C ILE A 82 18.21 12.23 10.25
N THR A 83 18.86 12.77 9.23
CA THR A 83 18.17 13.52 8.16
C THR A 83 17.82 12.57 7.02
N LEU A 84 16.53 12.24 6.89
CA LEU A 84 16.05 11.46 5.76
C LEU A 84 15.95 12.37 4.52
N PRO A 85 16.59 12.02 3.40
CA PRO A 85 16.57 12.84 2.18
C PRO A 85 15.22 12.80 1.45
N VAL A 86 14.34 11.88 1.84
CA VAL A 86 13.03 11.62 1.24
C VAL A 86 12.00 11.35 2.33
N ASN A 87 10.73 11.60 2.01
CA ASN A 87 9.61 11.26 2.88
C ASN A 87 9.29 9.76 2.73
N VAL A 88 9.60 8.98 3.76
CA VAL A 88 9.47 7.51 3.76
C VAL A 88 8.01 7.11 3.64
N ALA A 89 7.10 7.81 4.32
CA ALA A 89 5.67 7.57 4.22
C ALA A 89 5.13 7.75 2.80
N LEU A 90 5.61 8.77 2.08
CA LEU A 90 5.22 9.04 0.70
C LEU A 90 5.64 7.89 -0.21
N ILE A 91 6.92 7.51 -0.17
CA ILE A 91 7.44 6.42 -1.02
C ILE A 91 6.71 5.12 -0.70
N TRP A 92 6.58 4.81 0.58
CA TRP A 92 5.90 3.59 1.03
C TRP A 92 4.43 3.54 0.58
N THR A 93 3.71 4.67 0.71
CA THR A 93 2.31 4.74 0.26
C THR A 93 2.19 4.55 -1.25
N VAL A 94 3.13 5.07 -2.05
CA VAL A 94 3.15 4.86 -3.50
C VAL A 94 3.38 3.38 -3.84
N LEU A 95 4.29 2.71 -3.15
CA LEU A 95 4.51 1.26 -3.33
C LEU A 95 3.26 0.46 -2.97
N LEU A 96 2.57 0.81 -1.89
CA LEU A 96 1.34 0.14 -1.50
C LEU A 96 0.16 0.43 -2.43
N ILE A 97 0.12 1.58 -3.10
CA ILE A 97 -0.84 1.84 -4.18
C ILE A 97 -0.60 0.87 -5.35
N ILE A 98 0.66 0.66 -5.73
CA ILE A 98 1.04 -0.27 -6.79
C ILE A 98 0.65 -1.71 -6.40
N TYR A 99 0.87 -2.09 -5.14
CA TYR A 99 0.43 -3.36 -4.58
C TYR A 99 -1.09 -3.56 -4.68
N GLU A 100 -1.89 -2.55 -4.29
CA GLU A 100 -3.35 -2.61 -4.39
C GLU A 100 -3.83 -2.68 -5.85
N ILE A 101 -3.16 -1.99 -6.78
CA ILE A 101 -3.42 -2.14 -8.22
C ILE A 101 -3.19 -3.58 -8.66
N GLY A 102 -2.12 -4.23 -8.20
CA GLY A 102 -1.87 -5.64 -8.48
C GLY A 102 -2.99 -6.56 -8.01
N SER A 103 -3.46 -6.35 -6.79
CA SER A 103 -4.58 -7.11 -6.23
C SER A 103 -5.87 -6.93 -7.05
N ILE A 104 -6.17 -5.70 -7.48
CA ILE A 104 -7.33 -5.42 -8.34
C ILE A 104 -7.21 -6.15 -9.68
N LEU A 105 -6.01 -6.15 -10.26
CA LEU A 105 -5.75 -6.83 -11.53
C LEU A 105 -5.87 -8.35 -11.37
N GLU A 106 -5.42 -8.94 -10.28
CA GLU A 106 -5.67 -10.36 -10.00
C GLU A 106 -7.17 -10.65 -9.94
N ASN A 107 -7.93 -9.87 -9.18
CA ASN A 107 -9.38 -10.02 -9.06
C ASN A 107 -10.08 -9.87 -10.42
N ALA A 108 -9.69 -8.88 -11.24
CA ALA A 108 -10.22 -8.66 -12.57
C ALA A 108 -9.91 -9.81 -13.56
N HIS A 109 -8.74 -10.43 -13.44
CA HIS A 109 -8.37 -11.58 -14.25
C HIS A 109 -9.27 -12.79 -13.97
N ASP A 110 -9.55 -13.07 -12.70
CA ASP A 110 -10.47 -14.13 -12.28
C ASP A 110 -11.92 -13.86 -12.69
N PHE A 111 -12.26 -12.58 -12.87
CA PHE A 111 -13.52 -12.19 -13.50
C PHE A 111 -13.61 -12.55 -14.99
N GLY A 112 -12.49 -12.88 -15.63
CA GLY A 112 -12.40 -13.24 -17.05
C GLY A 112 -11.91 -12.08 -17.93
N LEU A 113 -11.44 -10.98 -17.34
CA LEU A 113 -10.86 -9.87 -18.09
C LEU A 113 -9.43 -10.23 -18.54
N LYS A 114 -9.14 -10.00 -19.83
CA LYS A 114 -7.82 -10.25 -20.41
C LYS A 114 -6.88 -9.07 -20.16
N ILE A 115 -6.32 -9.01 -18.95
CA ILE A 115 -5.41 -7.96 -18.48
C ILE A 115 -3.97 -8.44 -18.25
N THR A 116 -3.62 -9.58 -18.85
CA THR A 116 -2.32 -10.28 -18.72
C THR A 116 -1.11 -9.43 -19.09
N TRP A 117 -1.26 -8.39 -19.93
CA TRP A 117 -0.16 -7.49 -20.27
C TRP A 117 0.19 -6.56 -19.09
N LEU A 118 -0.82 -6.04 -18.38
CA LEU A 118 -0.63 -5.09 -17.29
C LEU A 118 -0.12 -5.81 -16.03
N GLN A 119 -0.63 -7.02 -15.76
CA GLN A 119 -0.12 -7.89 -14.69
C GLN A 119 1.37 -8.23 -14.88
N LYS A 120 1.79 -8.55 -16.12
CA LYS A 120 3.20 -8.85 -16.41
C LYS A 120 4.12 -7.65 -16.14
N TRP A 121 3.71 -6.45 -16.55
CA TRP A 121 4.49 -5.24 -16.27
C TRP A 121 4.61 -4.96 -14.78
N LEU A 122 3.55 -5.22 -14.02
CA LEU A 122 3.57 -5.07 -12.57
C LEU A 122 4.51 -6.06 -11.89
N GLN A 123 4.47 -7.33 -12.31
CA GLN A 123 5.37 -8.37 -11.78
C GLN A 123 6.84 -8.04 -12.07
N ILE A 124 7.16 -7.51 -13.26
CA ILE A 124 8.52 -7.06 -13.60
C ILE A 124 8.94 -5.89 -12.70
N PHE A 125 8.00 -5.00 -12.36
CA PHE A 125 8.29 -3.89 -11.45
C PHE A 125 8.58 -4.42 -10.03
N GLU A 126 7.72 -5.29 -9.48
CA GLU A 126 7.92 -5.90 -8.17
C GLU A 126 9.24 -6.67 -8.09
N SER A 127 9.54 -7.52 -9.07
CA SER A 127 10.79 -8.30 -9.08
C SER A 127 12.05 -7.43 -9.06
N LYS A 128 11.99 -6.24 -9.68
CA LYS A 128 13.12 -5.31 -9.70
C LYS A 128 13.29 -4.52 -8.41
N VAL A 129 12.23 -4.39 -7.61
CA VAL A 129 12.32 -3.82 -6.27
C VAL A 129 12.97 -4.83 -5.34
N ASP A 130 12.61 -6.12 -5.44
CA ASP A 130 13.19 -7.19 -4.62
C ASP A 130 14.65 -7.53 -4.96
N ASP A 131 15.05 -7.35 -6.23
CA ASP A 131 16.43 -7.61 -6.70
C ASP A 131 17.41 -6.47 -6.38
N TYR A 132 16.97 -5.43 -5.65
CA TYR A 132 17.87 -4.38 -5.18
C TYR A 132 18.68 -4.92 -3.98
N PRO A 133 20.01 -5.13 -4.12
CA PRO A 133 20.79 -5.71 -3.04
C PRO A 133 20.79 -4.78 -1.83
N ASP A 134 20.48 -5.34 -0.66
CA ASP A 134 20.79 -4.72 0.63
C ASP A 134 22.29 -4.42 0.65
N LYS A 135 22.64 -3.13 0.69
CA LYS A 135 24.04 -2.69 0.72
C LYS A 135 24.65 -2.86 2.11
N ASP A 136 24.48 -4.01 2.73
CA ASP A 136 25.09 -4.35 4.03
C ASP A 136 26.12 -5.50 3.93
N ASP A 137 26.36 -6.05 2.72
CA ASP A 137 27.29 -7.18 2.53
C ASP A 137 28.70 -6.81 2.02
N GLN A 138 29.04 -5.52 1.86
CA GLN A 138 30.35 -5.10 1.32
C GLN A 138 31.41 -4.64 2.34
N GLU A 139 31.11 -4.58 3.64
CA GLU A 139 32.13 -4.18 4.65
C GLU A 139 32.96 -5.32 5.26
N ASN A 140 32.67 -6.60 4.96
CA ASN A 140 33.38 -7.73 5.58
C ASN A 140 34.47 -8.39 4.72
N ASN A 141 34.95 -7.76 3.65
CA ASN A 141 36.04 -8.32 2.81
C ASN A 141 37.16 -7.33 2.46
N VAL A 142 37.64 -6.58 3.45
CA VAL A 142 38.99 -5.99 3.41
C VAL A 142 39.68 -6.25 4.75
N GLN A 143 40.34 -7.41 4.86
CA GLN A 143 41.47 -7.65 5.76
C GLN A 143 42.70 -7.97 4.92
#